data_AF-A0A9N8Z324-F1
#
_entry.id   AF-A0A9N8Z324-F1
#
_cell.length_a   1.000
_cell.length_b   1.000
_cell.length_c   1.000
_cell.angle_alpha   90.00
_cell.angle_beta   90.00
_cell.angle_gamma   90.00
#
_symmetry.space_group_name_H-M   'P 1'
#
loop_
_entity.id
_entity.type
_entity.pdbx_description
1 polymer ?
#
loop_
_entity_poly.entity_id
_entity_poly.type
_entity_poly.pdbx_seq_one_letter_code
_entity_poly.pdbx_strand_id
1 'polypeptide(L)'
;MNSDSHTVHKTDDGDNIEITSEVTRNFENMTNKTRDEKSEETLSPIMQPPEEKMFKKKLIAKVDRRLLLMLVVMYILACLDRTNIGNARLAGLERDLGLTADQFQISLATFYVGYVLLEVPSNIVIGKFTPSKWIPFLMMLWSIAICCMSAVKRFPDLVVTRFVLGITEAGFAPGSIFLLSMWYKRSQFALRFSIFFSGSVLAGAFGGILAYLIIDVMKDAGGLEGWRWLFLIEGLCTLLMSFVAFFVLPNFPENANFLTPKEKNYLVTRLSKDDGSLHNPRSHKEFSHRGLLMSIKDWKVYHNMVSGICGGIALHSITLYLPTLIHSMGFNSMQSQLLTVPPYLFGWIFSLMVALHSDRTKERSWHIVASTIVAIVGYIGLATLESKVAKYISTFFITSGVWSMIPLILAWFLNIHSYPHDKRSIAIAMIITVSNCSGIIASMLYQPKDGPRFVKTNVLIASLLTLTVILVIFMRFMLHRENEKMNSLAAKNDTTSIDKSDSRTVDVEKTVKIQTHDEMDVEKREHEASEHASGRDPQFRYIL
;
A
#
# COMPACT_ATOMS: atom_id res chain seq x y z
N MET A 1 58.64 46.97 58.23
CA MET A 1 58.51 46.58 59.65
C MET A 1 58.16 45.12 59.70
N ASN A 2 59.06 44.32 60.31
CA ASN A 2 58.87 43.10 61.11
C ASN A 2 57.43 42.58 61.26
N SER A 3 57.11 41.29 61.39
CA SER A 3 57.85 40.03 61.50
C SER A 3 56.81 38.92 61.78
N ASP A 4 57.02 37.73 61.25
CA ASP A 4 56.82 36.39 61.86
C ASP A 4 55.60 36.05 62.75
N SER A 5 54.91 34.95 62.44
CA SER A 5 55.19 33.62 63.05
C SER A 5 53.99 32.64 63.03
N HIS A 6 54.37 31.36 62.94
CA HIS A 6 53.63 30.10 62.86
C HIS A 6 52.47 29.86 63.85
N THR A 7 51.49 29.01 63.48
CA THR A 7 51.41 27.60 63.95
C THR A 7 50.24 26.81 63.35
N VAL A 8 50.54 25.57 62.94
CA VAL A 8 49.61 24.53 62.47
C VAL A 8 49.33 23.59 63.64
N HIS A 9 48.07 23.28 63.92
CA HIS A 9 47.65 22.19 64.80
C HIS A 9 46.81 21.16 64.02
N LYS A 10 47.19 19.89 64.13
CA LYS A 10 46.45 18.69 63.71
C LYS A 10 45.35 18.33 64.74
N THR A 11 44.22 17.81 64.25
CA THR A 11 43.31 16.72 64.72
C THR A 11 41.95 16.90 64.00
N ASP A 12 41.12 15.93 63.59
CA ASP A 12 41.04 14.47 63.71
C ASP A 12 40.14 13.93 62.57
N ASP A 13 40.51 12.78 61.98
CA ASP A 13 39.79 12.04 60.93
C ASP A 13 38.69 11.12 61.53
N GLY A 14 37.62 11.69 62.09
CA GLY A 14 36.52 10.94 62.72
C GLY A 14 35.20 10.91 61.95
N ASP A 15 34.82 12.01 61.29
CA ASP A 15 33.43 12.22 60.86
C ASP A 15 33.11 11.84 59.40
N ASN A 16 34.11 11.48 58.60
CA ASN A 16 33.91 11.20 57.16
C ASN A 16 33.52 9.74 56.84
N ILE A 17 33.57 8.82 57.83
CA ILE A 17 33.30 7.39 57.61
C ILE A 17 31.82 7.02 57.90
N GLU A 18 31.15 7.72 58.82
CA GLU A 18 29.73 7.45 59.09
C GLU A 18 28.80 7.98 57.98
N ILE A 19 29.07 9.19 57.46
CA ILE A 19 28.28 9.81 56.40
C ILE A 19 28.33 8.99 55.10
N THR A 20 29.48 8.38 54.79
CA THR A 20 29.63 7.52 53.61
C THR A 20 28.88 6.20 53.77
N SER A 21 28.81 5.61 54.97
CA SER A 21 28.07 4.36 55.20
C SER A 21 26.55 4.53 55.09
N GLU A 22 26.02 5.66 55.58
CA GLU A 22 24.59 5.93 55.59
C GLU A 22 24.08 6.40 54.21
N VAL A 23 24.89 7.16 53.48
CA VAL A 23 24.62 7.51 52.08
C VAL A 23 24.69 6.27 51.19
N THR A 24 25.66 5.38 51.39
CA THR A 24 25.77 4.13 50.61
C THR A 24 24.60 3.19 50.88
N ARG A 25 24.16 3.08 52.14
CA ARG A 25 22.99 2.27 52.54
C ARG A 25 21.68 2.84 52.02
N ASN A 26 21.55 4.16 51.95
CA ASN A 26 20.40 4.83 51.34
C ASN A 26 20.40 4.71 49.80
N PHE A 27 21.59 4.70 49.16
CA PHE A 27 21.72 4.40 47.73
C PHE A 27 21.42 2.93 47.41
N GLU A 28 21.84 1.98 48.23
CA GLU A 28 21.49 0.55 48.10
C GLU A 28 20.00 0.32 48.34
N ASN A 29 19.40 0.98 49.33
CA ASN A 29 17.96 0.90 49.56
C ASN A 29 17.15 1.56 48.45
N MET A 30 17.60 2.68 47.87
CA MET A 30 16.97 3.28 46.68
C MET A 30 17.14 2.43 45.42
N THR A 31 18.30 1.80 45.22
CA THR A 31 18.55 0.91 44.07
C THR A 31 17.82 -0.42 44.19
N ASN A 32 17.65 -0.96 45.40
CA ASN A 32 16.80 -2.12 45.66
C ASN A 32 15.31 -1.76 45.52
N LYS A 33 14.87 -0.61 46.04
CA LYS A 33 13.48 -0.16 45.88
C LYS A 33 13.13 0.17 44.42
N THR A 34 14.06 0.73 43.64
CA THR A 34 13.88 0.89 42.18
C THR A 34 14.06 -0.40 41.38
N ARG A 35 14.74 -1.43 41.90
CA ARG A 35 14.78 -2.78 41.32
C ARG A 35 13.51 -3.56 41.59
N ASP A 36 12.95 -3.44 42.79
CA ASP A 36 11.70 -4.08 43.19
C ASP A 36 10.50 -3.38 42.52
N GLU A 37 10.51 -2.05 42.42
CA GLU A 37 9.47 -1.29 41.69
C GLU A 37 9.58 -1.44 40.15
N LYS A 38 10.78 -1.67 39.58
CA LYS A 38 10.93 -1.97 38.13
C LYS A 38 10.73 -3.44 37.76
N SER A 39 10.79 -4.37 38.73
CA SER A 39 10.54 -5.79 38.45
C SER A 39 9.04 -6.15 38.49
N GLU A 40 8.20 -5.29 39.07
CA GLU A 40 6.74 -5.42 39.03
C GLU A 40 6.06 -4.75 37.82
N GLU A 41 6.79 -3.98 36.99
CA GLU A 41 6.26 -3.44 35.73
C GLU A 41 6.08 -4.53 34.66
N THR A 42 4.94 -5.22 34.72
CA THR A 42 4.30 -5.95 33.60
C THR A 42 5.14 -7.06 32.95
N LEU A 43 5.66 -8.00 33.75
CA LEU A 43 5.89 -9.36 33.24
C LEU A 43 4.51 -10.02 33.01
N SER A 44 4.03 -9.93 31.77
CA SER A 44 2.96 -10.81 31.30
C SER A 44 3.33 -12.25 31.67
N PRO A 45 2.42 -13.04 32.29
CA PRO A 45 2.74 -14.41 32.64
C PRO A 45 3.27 -15.11 31.40
N ILE A 46 4.41 -15.81 31.54
CA ILE A 46 5.03 -16.55 30.45
C ILE A 46 4.01 -17.62 30.03
N MET A 47 3.21 -17.30 29.01
CA MET A 47 2.21 -18.21 28.47
C MET A 47 2.95 -19.41 27.88
N GLN A 48 2.43 -20.62 28.10
CA GLN A 48 3.02 -21.80 27.48
C GLN A 48 2.95 -21.66 25.94
N PRO A 49 3.94 -22.16 25.18
CA PRO A 49 4.01 -21.98 23.72
C PRO A 49 2.74 -22.37 22.93
N PRO A 50 1.98 -23.43 23.30
CA PRO A 50 0.71 -23.75 22.65
C PRO A 50 -0.40 -22.74 22.98
N GLU A 51 -0.44 -22.26 24.22
CA GLU A 51 -1.44 -21.31 24.72
C GLU A 51 -1.23 -19.92 24.10
N GLU A 52 0.02 -19.49 23.98
CA GLU A 52 0.40 -18.24 23.32
C GLU A 52 -0.02 -18.26 21.83
N LYS A 53 0.20 -19.38 21.12
CA LYS A 53 -0.23 -19.54 19.72
C LYS A 53 -1.75 -19.40 19.56
N MET A 54 -2.53 -20.03 20.44
CA MET A 54 -3.99 -19.92 20.41
C MET A 54 -4.48 -18.51 20.75
N PHE A 55 -3.91 -17.90 21.80
CA PHE A 55 -4.22 -16.52 22.19
C PHE A 55 -3.93 -15.55 21.04
N LYS A 56 -2.75 -15.66 20.43
CA LYS A 56 -2.35 -14.91 19.24
C LYS A 56 -3.33 -15.06 18.08
N LYS A 57 -3.77 -16.28 17.77
CA LYS A 57 -4.71 -16.54 16.66
C LYS A 57 -6.07 -15.88 16.92
N LYS A 58 -6.58 -16.00 18.16
CA LYS A 58 -7.84 -15.36 18.57
C LYS A 58 -7.74 -13.84 18.51
N LEU A 59 -6.65 -13.26 19.01
CA LEU A 59 -6.40 -11.82 19.01
C LEU A 59 -6.36 -11.26 17.58
N ILE A 60 -5.59 -11.87 16.67
CA ILE A 60 -5.51 -11.43 15.27
C ILE A 60 -6.87 -11.57 14.58
N ALA A 61 -7.59 -12.67 14.79
CA ALA A 61 -8.92 -12.85 14.22
C ALA A 61 -9.91 -11.77 14.71
N LYS A 62 -9.78 -11.32 15.97
CA LYS A 62 -10.57 -10.21 16.53
C LYS A 62 -10.26 -8.88 15.84
N VAL A 63 -8.98 -8.62 15.55
CA VAL A 63 -8.55 -7.45 14.77
C VAL A 63 -9.04 -7.56 13.32
N ASP A 64 -8.84 -8.70 12.65
CA ASP A 64 -9.24 -8.94 11.26
C ASP A 64 -10.76 -8.73 11.07
N ARG A 65 -11.59 -9.26 11.98
CA ARG A 65 -13.05 -9.12 11.91
C ARG A 65 -13.53 -7.68 12.05
N ARG A 66 -12.80 -6.82 12.74
CA ARG A 66 -13.22 -5.43 13.01
C ARG A 66 -12.56 -4.45 12.05
N LEU A 67 -11.24 -4.48 11.93
CA LEU A 67 -10.46 -3.56 11.11
C LEU A 67 -10.49 -3.98 9.64
N LEU A 68 -10.00 -5.19 9.33
CA LEU A 68 -9.83 -5.62 7.94
C LEU A 68 -11.17 -5.76 7.22
N LEU A 69 -12.17 -6.37 7.85
CA LEU A 69 -13.51 -6.50 7.26
C LEU A 69 -14.11 -5.13 6.95
N MET A 70 -14.02 -4.18 7.88
CA MET A 70 -14.55 -2.84 7.66
C MET A 70 -13.83 -2.14 6.51
N LEU A 71 -12.50 -2.18 6.47
CA LEU A 71 -11.73 -1.59 5.36
C LEU A 71 -12.04 -2.24 4.02
N VAL A 72 -12.24 -3.57 3.96
CA VAL A 72 -12.65 -4.28 2.74
C VAL A 72 -14.01 -3.79 2.27
N VAL A 73 -15.00 -3.69 3.17
CA VAL A 73 -16.35 -3.20 2.82
C VAL A 73 -16.29 -1.75 2.32
N MET A 74 -15.55 -0.88 3.02
CA MET A 74 -15.35 0.51 2.59
C MET A 74 -14.68 0.58 1.21
N TYR A 75 -13.71 -0.29 0.92
CA TYR A 75 -13.02 -0.32 -0.37
C TYR A 75 -13.88 -0.89 -1.50
N ILE A 76 -14.74 -1.87 -1.20
CA ILE A 76 -15.76 -2.34 -2.14
C ILE A 76 -16.66 -1.17 -2.53
N LEU A 77 -17.19 -0.42 -1.56
CA LEU A 77 -18.08 0.71 -1.82
C LEU A 77 -17.39 1.82 -2.61
N ALA A 78 -16.16 2.21 -2.23
CA ALA A 78 -15.39 3.21 -2.97
C ALA A 78 -15.14 2.80 -4.43
N CYS A 79 -14.83 1.52 -4.69
CA CYS A 79 -14.66 1.03 -6.05
C CYS A 79 -15.98 0.94 -6.83
N LEU A 80 -17.08 0.64 -6.14
CA LEU A 80 -18.43 0.63 -6.70
C LEU A 80 -18.79 2.05 -7.18
N ASP A 81 -18.64 3.04 -6.30
CA ASP A 81 -18.88 4.45 -6.58
C ASP A 81 -18.09 4.96 -7.81
N ARG A 82 -16.80 4.56 -7.90
CA ARG A 82 -15.92 4.91 -9.03
C ARG A 82 -16.38 4.31 -10.35
N THR A 83 -16.79 3.05 -10.34
CA THR A 83 -17.17 2.30 -11.55
C THR A 83 -18.60 2.56 -11.99
N ASN A 84 -19.44 3.06 -11.08
CA ASN A 84 -20.86 3.20 -11.31
C ASN A 84 -21.21 4.06 -12.54
N ILE A 85 -20.39 5.03 -12.90
CA ILE A 85 -20.59 5.80 -14.14
C ILE A 85 -20.62 4.96 -15.42
N GLY A 86 -19.86 3.87 -15.47
CA GLY A 86 -19.85 2.95 -16.60
C GLY A 86 -21.20 2.24 -16.73
N ASN A 87 -21.86 1.95 -15.61
CA ASN A 87 -23.20 1.37 -15.56
C ASN A 87 -24.27 2.44 -15.88
N ALA A 88 -24.14 3.63 -15.29
CA ALA A 88 -25.01 4.78 -15.54
C ALA A 88 -25.07 5.18 -17.02
N ARG A 89 -23.93 5.04 -17.74
CA ARG A 89 -23.87 5.24 -19.20
C ARG A 89 -24.86 4.35 -19.95
N LEU A 90 -24.92 3.06 -19.61
CA LEU A 90 -25.87 2.11 -20.18
C LEU A 90 -27.31 2.34 -19.72
N ALA A 91 -27.49 3.06 -18.62
CA ALA A 91 -28.79 3.41 -18.06
C ALA A 91 -29.35 4.76 -18.58
N GLY A 92 -28.72 5.37 -19.59
CA GLY A 92 -29.25 6.55 -20.27
C GLY A 92 -28.60 7.90 -19.90
N LEU A 93 -27.60 7.91 -19.01
CA LEU A 93 -26.93 9.14 -18.52
C LEU A 93 -26.54 10.12 -19.65
N GLU A 94 -25.89 9.63 -20.72
CA GLU A 94 -25.44 10.48 -21.82
C GLU A 94 -26.62 11.12 -22.57
N ARG A 95 -27.70 10.36 -22.78
CA ARG A 95 -28.88 10.82 -23.50
C ARG A 95 -29.64 11.87 -22.69
N ASP A 96 -29.84 11.63 -21.41
CA ASP A 96 -30.68 12.47 -20.56
C ASP A 96 -30.00 13.81 -20.23
N LEU A 97 -28.65 13.84 -20.16
CA LEU A 97 -27.86 15.06 -19.96
C LEU A 97 -27.44 15.73 -21.27
N GLY A 98 -27.73 15.13 -22.43
CA GLY A 98 -27.32 15.63 -23.75
C GLY A 98 -25.80 15.71 -23.93
N LEU A 99 -25.06 14.75 -23.36
CA LEU A 99 -23.59 14.76 -23.37
C LEU A 99 -23.05 14.35 -24.73
N THR A 100 -22.01 15.05 -25.19
CA THR A 100 -21.17 14.53 -26.27
C THR A 100 -20.24 13.42 -25.75
N ALA A 101 -19.75 12.59 -26.66
CA ALA A 101 -18.79 11.54 -26.35
C ALA A 101 -17.54 12.05 -25.61
N ASP A 102 -17.05 13.23 -26.02
CA ASP A 102 -15.88 13.86 -25.42
C ASP A 102 -16.20 14.44 -24.05
N GLN A 103 -17.39 15.02 -23.86
CA GLN A 103 -17.86 15.49 -22.55
C GLN A 103 -17.97 14.34 -21.55
N PHE A 104 -18.52 13.19 -21.95
CA PHE A 104 -18.57 12.02 -21.07
C PHE A 104 -17.17 11.57 -20.67
N GLN A 105 -16.24 11.47 -21.63
CA GLN A 105 -14.84 11.16 -21.36
C GLN A 105 -14.21 12.17 -20.38
N ILE A 106 -14.33 13.48 -20.63
CA ILE A 106 -13.81 14.53 -19.75
C ILE A 106 -14.33 14.36 -18.31
N SER A 107 -15.61 13.99 -18.14
CA SER A 107 -16.19 13.74 -16.82
C SER A 107 -15.54 12.55 -16.08
N LEU A 108 -15.11 11.51 -16.80
CA LEU A 108 -14.35 10.38 -16.25
C LEU A 108 -12.95 10.81 -15.83
N ALA A 109 -12.23 11.55 -16.67
CA ALA A 109 -10.86 12.00 -16.35
C ALA A 109 -10.82 12.96 -15.17
N THR A 110 -11.81 13.83 -15.03
CA THR A 110 -11.85 14.87 -13.99
C THR A 110 -11.80 14.28 -12.58
N PHE A 111 -12.41 13.11 -12.36
CA PHE A 111 -12.28 12.37 -11.11
C PHE A 111 -10.81 12.07 -10.77
N TYR A 112 -10.07 11.51 -11.73
CA TYR A 112 -8.65 11.16 -11.52
C TYR A 112 -7.76 12.39 -11.39
N VAL A 113 -8.10 13.51 -12.04
CA VAL A 113 -7.40 14.78 -11.83
C VAL A 113 -7.52 15.23 -10.36
N GLY A 114 -8.74 15.27 -9.82
CA GLY A 114 -8.96 15.60 -8.41
C GLY A 114 -8.26 14.62 -7.46
N TYR A 115 -8.33 13.32 -7.77
CA TYR A 115 -7.70 12.26 -7.00
C TYR A 115 -6.17 12.43 -6.92
N VAL A 116 -5.50 12.56 -8.07
CA VAL A 116 -4.03 12.66 -8.16
C VAL A 116 -3.52 13.92 -7.45
N LEU A 117 -4.22 15.05 -7.58
CA LEU A 117 -3.82 16.31 -6.94
C LEU A 117 -3.84 16.22 -5.41
N LEU A 118 -4.82 15.52 -4.84
CA LEU A 118 -5.04 15.46 -3.39
C LEU A 118 -4.54 14.17 -2.73
N GLU A 119 -4.09 13.18 -3.49
CA GLU A 119 -3.55 11.93 -2.94
C GLU A 119 -2.34 12.19 -2.03
N VAL A 120 -1.34 12.95 -2.52
CA VAL A 120 -0.13 13.26 -1.72
C VAL A 120 -0.45 14.18 -0.53
N PRO A 121 -1.17 15.32 -0.71
CA PRO A 121 -1.55 16.16 0.41
C PRO A 121 -2.39 15.44 1.48
N SER A 122 -3.39 14.65 1.08
CA SER A 122 -4.25 13.93 2.03
C SER A 122 -3.47 12.88 2.83
N ASN A 123 -2.46 12.27 2.23
CA ASN A 123 -1.56 11.35 2.93
C ASN A 123 -0.67 12.06 3.96
N ILE A 124 -0.30 13.33 3.75
CA ILE A 124 0.40 14.13 4.78
C ILE A 124 -0.55 14.47 5.93
N VAL A 125 -1.81 14.78 5.60
CA VAL A 125 -2.85 15.11 6.59
C VAL A 125 -3.14 13.95 7.53
N ILE A 126 -3.09 12.70 7.07
CA ILE A 126 -3.39 11.55 7.93
C ILE A 126 -2.40 11.38 9.10
N GLY A 127 -1.17 11.88 8.99
CA GLY A 127 -0.21 11.90 10.09
C GLY A 127 -0.58 12.89 11.20
N LYS A 128 -1.44 13.87 10.91
CA LYS A 128 -1.91 14.90 11.87
C LYS A 128 -3.25 14.56 12.49
N PHE A 129 -4.11 13.83 11.78
CA PHE A 129 -5.45 13.46 12.24
C PHE A 129 -5.52 12.01 12.72
N THR A 130 -6.56 11.68 13.48
CA THR A 130 -6.81 10.30 13.87
C THR A 130 -7.40 9.52 12.68
N PRO A 131 -6.73 8.45 12.18
CA PRO A 131 -7.19 7.73 10.98
C PRO A 131 -8.62 7.19 11.09
N SER A 132 -9.02 6.75 12.28
CA SER A 132 -10.36 6.20 12.54
C SER A 132 -11.51 7.17 12.31
N LYS A 133 -11.25 8.49 12.41
CA LYS A 133 -12.23 9.55 12.20
C LYS A 133 -12.06 10.15 10.81
N TRP A 134 -10.82 10.28 10.36
CA TRP A 134 -10.49 10.84 9.06
C TRP A 134 -11.02 9.98 7.90
N ILE A 135 -10.79 8.67 7.95
CA ILE A 135 -11.20 7.76 6.87
C ILE A 135 -12.74 7.73 6.70
N PRO A 136 -13.56 7.57 7.77
CA PRO A 136 -15.01 7.66 7.65
C PRO A 136 -15.52 9.06 7.31
N PHE A 137 -14.83 10.12 7.75
CA PHE A 137 -15.19 11.48 7.37
C PHE A 137 -15.04 11.71 5.86
N LEU A 138 -13.93 11.26 5.27
CA LEU A 138 -13.78 11.25 3.82
C LEU A 138 -14.91 10.46 3.16
N MET A 139 -15.24 9.27 3.72
CA MET A 139 -16.33 8.41 3.23
C MET A 139 -17.65 9.14 3.18
N MET A 140 -17.99 9.85 4.25
CA MET A 140 -19.19 10.67 4.33
C MET A 140 -19.19 11.76 3.25
N LEU A 141 -18.09 12.50 3.08
CA LEU A 141 -17.98 13.58 2.09
C LEU A 141 -18.17 13.09 0.66
N TRP A 142 -17.50 12.00 0.28
CA TRP A 142 -17.60 11.48 -1.08
C TRP A 142 -18.97 10.85 -1.34
N SER A 143 -19.58 10.22 -0.32
CA SER A 143 -20.96 9.70 -0.42
C SER A 143 -21.98 10.81 -0.68
N ILE A 144 -21.82 11.97 -0.02
CA ILE A 144 -22.66 13.15 -0.29
C ILE A 144 -22.48 13.61 -1.73
N ALA A 145 -21.25 13.65 -2.25
CA ALA A 145 -20.99 14.02 -3.64
C ALA A 145 -21.68 13.07 -4.64
N ILE A 146 -21.75 11.77 -4.34
CA ILE A 146 -22.46 10.77 -5.16
C ILE A 146 -23.97 10.98 -5.10
N CYS A 147 -24.54 11.21 -3.91
CA CYS A 147 -25.94 11.57 -3.77
C CYS A 147 -26.27 12.83 -4.58
N CYS A 148 -25.41 13.86 -4.54
CA CYS A 148 -25.55 15.06 -5.36
C CYS A 148 -25.48 14.77 -6.87
N MET A 149 -24.72 13.74 -7.28
CA MET A 149 -24.62 13.33 -8.68
C MET A 149 -25.94 12.81 -9.25
N SER A 150 -26.81 12.23 -8.41
CA SER A 150 -28.16 11.84 -8.83
C SER A 150 -29.02 13.04 -9.25
N ALA A 151 -28.75 14.24 -8.71
CA ALA A 151 -29.51 15.46 -8.99
C ALA A 151 -28.97 16.29 -10.16
N VAL A 152 -27.91 15.80 -10.83
CA VAL A 152 -27.24 16.51 -11.94
C VAL A 152 -28.16 16.63 -13.16
N LYS A 153 -28.12 17.81 -13.79
CA LYS A 153 -28.93 18.13 -14.98
C LYS A 153 -28.12 18.60 -16.18
N ARG A 154 -26.87 19.03 -15.98
CA ARG A 154 -26.01 19.56 -17.04
C ARG A 154 -24.59 19.02 -16.94
N PHE A 155 -23.86 19.08 -18.05
CA PHE A 155 -22.45 18.68 -18.12
C PHE A 155 -21.56 19.34 -17.04
N PRO A 156 -21.61 20.67 -16.79
CA PRO A 156 -20.75 21.28 -15.76
C PRO A 156 -21.00 20.71 -14.36
N ASP A 157 -22.25 20.44 -14.00
CA ASP A 157 -22.61 19.89 -12.70
C ASP A 157 -22.03 18.47 -12.55
N LEU A 158 -22.03 17.67 -13.63
CA LEU A 158 -21.38 16.36 -13.65
C LEU A 158 -19.88 16.48 -13.42
N VAL A 159 -19.20 17.40 -14.11
CA VAL A 159 -17.76 17.62 -13.95
C VAL A 159 -17.40 18.07 -12.55
N VAL A 160 -18.15 19.02 -11.97
CA VAL A 160 -17.91 19.52 -10.62
C VAL A 160 -18.10 18.41 -9.58
N THR A 161 -19.21 17.68 -9.63
CA THR A 161 -19.46 16.56 -8.70
C THR A 161 -18.41 15.47 -8.82
N ARG A 162 -17.91 15.18 -10.03
CA ARG A 162 -16.80 14.25 -10.28
C ARG A 162 -15.47 14.72 -9.70
N PHE A 163 -15.16 16.01 -9.85
CA PHE A 163 -13.96 16.59 -9.30
C PHE A 163 -13.97 16.53 -7.77
N VAL A 164 -15.10 16.92 -7.14
CA VAL A 164 -15.29 16.84 -5.69
C VAL A 164 -15.16 15.40 -5.21
N LEU A 165 -15.80 14.45 -5.90
CA LEU A 165 -15.66 13.02 -5.62
C LEU A 165 -14.18 12.60 -5.56
N GLY A 166 -13.42 12.93 -6.60
CA GLY A 166 -11.98 12.63 -6.68
C GLY A 166 -11.16 13.23 -5.54
N ILE A 167 -11.40 14.50 -5.21
CA ILE A 167 -10.76 15.19 -4.07
C ILE A 167 -11.03 14.47 -2.75
N THR A 168 -12.29 14.12 -2.51
CA THR A 168 -12.73 13.51 -1.25
C THR A 168 -12.29 12.06 -1.10
N GLU A 169 -12.19 11.30 -2.19
CA GLU A 169 -11.78 9.89 -2.17
C GLU A 169 -10.25 9.73 -2.10
N ALA A 170 -9.47 10.73 -2.53
CA ALA A 170 -8.01 10.68 -2.66
C ALA A 170 -7.27 10.16 -1.42
N GLY A 171 -7.76 10.50 -0.22
CA GLY A 171 -7.12 10.11 1.05
C GLY A 171 -7.50 8.75 1.58
N PHE A 172 -8.50 8.08 0.98
CA PHE A 172 -9.03 6.84 1.51
C PHE A 172 -8.08 5.65 1.35
N ALA A 173 -7.57 5.42 0.14
CA ALA A 173 -6.65 4.32 -0.14
C ALA A 173 -5.34 4.42 0.66
N PRO A 174 -4.56 5.53 0.58
CA PRO A 174 -3.33 5.65 1.37
C PRO A 174 -3.63 5.61 2.87
N GLY A 175 -4.76 6.17 3.30
CA GLY A 175 -5.15 6.15 4.71
C GLY A 175 -5.46 4.76 5.25
N SER A 176 -6.15 3.95 4.45
CA SER A 176 -6.45 2.54 4.78
C SER A 176 -5.17 1.71 4.86
N ILE A 177 -4.22 1.94 3.95
CA ILE A 177 -2.90 1.28 3.94
C ILE A 177 -2.12 1.65 5.20
N PHE A 178 -2.10 2.93 5.57
CA PHE A 178 -1.47 3.41 6.80
C PHE A 178 -2.11 2.79 8.05
N LEU A 179 -3.44 2.72 8.10
CA LEU A 179 -4.12 2.10 9.23
C LEU A 179 -3.79 0.60 9.32
N LEU A 180 -3.74 -0.12 8.20
CA LEU A 180 -3.31 -1.52 8.18
C LEU A 180 -1.85 -1.68 8.66
N SER A 181 -0.94 -0.78 8.28
CA SER A 181 0.46 -0.89 8.68
C SER A 181 0.67 -0.71 10.18
N MET A 182 -0.25 -0.02 10.87
CA MET A 182 -0.18 0.17 12.33
C MET A 182 -0.64 -1.05 13.14
N TRP A 183 -1.44 -1.94 12.55
CA TRP A 183 -2.06 -3.06 13.27
C TRP A 183 -1.41 -4.42 12.97
N TYR A 184 -0.59 -4.51 11.93
CA TYR A 184 -0.03 -5.78 11.44
C TYR A 184 1.48 -5.73 11.24
N LYS A 185 2.14 -6.80 11.70
CA LYS A 185 3.56 -7.09 11.41
C LYS A 185 3.86 -7.10 9.91
N ARG A 186 5.10 -6.82 9.52
CA ARG A 186 5.53 -6.81 8.10
C ARG A 186 5.24 -8.13 7.38
N SER A 187 5.46 -9.26 8.05
CA SER A 187 5.18 -10.61 7.52
C SER A 187 3.69 -10.90 7.31
N GLN A 188 2.83 -10.18 8.01
CA GLN A 188 1.38 -10.36 7.98
C GLN A 188 0.70 -9.35 7.07
N PHE A 189 1.27 -8.15 6.96
CA PHE A 189 0.74 -7.02 6.22
C PHE A 189 0.42 -7.35 4.75
N ALA A 190 1.33 -8.00 4.03
CA ALA A 190 1.15 -8.31 2.61
C ALA A 190 -0.14 -9.10 2.33
N LEU A 191 -0.43 -10.13 3.14
CA LEU A 191 -1.66 -10.92 3.00
C LEU A 191 -2.92 -10.07 3.23
N ARG A 192 -2.93 -9.21 4.26
CA ARG A 192 -4.10 -8.38 4.59
C ARG A 192 -4.30 -7.29 3.55
N PHE A 193 -3.21 -6.72 3.05
CA PHE A 193 -3.22 -5.77 1.95
C PHE A 193 -3.81 -6.40 0.68
N SER A 194 -3.43 -7.63 0.33
CA SER A 194 -4.02 -8.35 -0.79
C SER A 194 -5.52 -8.62 -0.60
N ILE A 195 -5.96 -8.98 0.62
CA ILE A 195 -7.40 -9.14 0.93
C ILE A 195 -8.15 -7.81 0.77
N PHE A 196 -7.61 -6.72 1.32
CA PHE A 196 -8.15 -5.37 1.16
C PHE A 196 -8.29 -5.00 -0.33
N PHE A 197 -7.21 -5.14 -1.09
CA PHE A 197 -7.19 -4.79 -2.51
C PHE A 197 -8.10 -5.69 -3.35
N SER A 198 -8.30 -6.95 -2.96
CA SER A 198 -9.23 -7.85 -3.66
C SER A 198 -10.68 -7.36 -3.64
N GLY A 199 -11.02 -6.45 -2.71
CA GLY A 199 -12.32 -5.79 -2.66
C GLY A 199 -12.66 -5.01 -3.94
N SER A 200 -11.69 -4.49 -4.69
CA SER A 200 -11.98 -3.79 -5.96
C SER A 200 -12.53 -4.72 -7.03
N VAL A 201 -12.06 -5.97 -7.08
CA VAL A 201 -12.55 -6.97 -8.04
C VAL A 201 -13.96 -7.41 -7.68
N LEU A 202 -14.21 -7.62 -6.39
CA LEU A 202 -15.54 -7.92 -5.88
C LEU A 202 -16.51 -6.76 -6.14
N ALA A 203 -16.06 -5.51 -6.00
CA ALA A 203 -16.88 -4.34 -6.32
C ALA A 203 -17.36 -4.34 -7.77
N GLY A 204 -16.53 -4.75 -8.73
CA GLY A 204 -16.96 -4.90 -10.13
C GLY A 204 -18.08 -5.94 -10.28
N ALA A 205 -17.97 -7.07 -9.59
CA ALA A 205 -19.02 -8.10 -9.59
C ALA A 205 -20.31 -7.63 -8.90
N PHE A 206 -20.21 -7.02 -7.71
CA PHE A 206 -21.39 -6.49 -7.00
C PHE A 206 -22.04 -5.32 -7.73
N GLY A 207 -21.25 -4.42 -8.33
CA GLY A 207 -21.74 -3.28 -9.09
C GLY A 207 -22.57 -3.68 -10.30
N GLY A 208 -22.19 -4.74 -11.02
CA GLY A 208 -22.99 -5.28 -12.12
C GLY A 208 -24.35 -5.83 -11.67
N ILE A 209 -24.39 -6.55 -10.54
CA ILE A 209 -25.64 -7.08 -9.95
C ILE A 209 -26.53 -5.94 -9.44
N LEU A 210 -25.94 -4.99 -8.73
CA LEU A 210 -26.66 -3.87 -8.13
C LEU A 210 -27.26 -2.96 -9.21
N ALA A 211 -26.49 -2.66 -10.25
CA ALA A 211 -26.97 -1.89 -11.39
C ALA A 211 -28.12 -2.60 -12.12
N TYR A 212 -28.00 -3.92 -12.34
CA TYR A 212 -29.08 -4.73 -12.91
C TYR A 212 -30.37 -4.62 -12.07
N LEU A 213 -30.27 -4.85 -10.75
CA LEU A 213 -31.40 -4.81 -9.83
C LEU A 213 -32.06 -3.44 -9.79
N ILE A 214 -31.27 -2.37 -9.67
CA ILE A 214 -31.82 -1.02 -9.55
C ILE A 214 -32.50 -0.60 -10.85
N ILE A 215 -31.90 -0.90 -12.01
CA ILE A 215 -32.47 -0.51 -13.30
C ILE A 215 -33.72 -1.32 -13.63
N ASP A 216 -33.78 -2.60 -13.22
CA ASP A 216 -34.96 -3.44 -13.40
C ASP A 216 -36.13 -3.00 -12.50
N VAL A 217 -35.85 -2.83 -11.20
CA VAL A 217 -36.89 -2.51 -10.20
C VAL A 217 -37.37 -1.06 -10.28
N MET A 218 -36.48 -0.12 -10.60
CA MET A 218 -36.78 1.32 -10.52
C MET A 218 -37.10 1.96 -11.87
N LYS A 219 -37.24 1.17 -12.95
CA LYS A 219 -37.44 1.65 -14.32
C LYS A 219 -38.59 2.65 -14.49
N ASP A 220 -39.62 2.54 -13.65
CA ASP A 220 -40.82 3.39 -13.65
C ASP A 220 -41.16 3.95 -12.25
N ALA A 221 -40.25 3.78 -11.28
CA ALA A 221 -40.50 4.19 -9.90
C ALA A 221 -40.12 5.67 -9.68
N GLY A 222 -41.08 6.48 -9.23
CA GLY A 222 -40.84 7.86 -8.78
C GLY A 222 -40.50 8.88 -9.87
N GLY A 223 -40.68 8.55 -11.15
CA GLY A 223 -40.48 9.48 -12.28
C GLY A 223 -39.03 9.91 -12.52
N LEU A 224 -38.06 9.22 -11.93
CA LEU A 224 -36.63 9.45 -12.11
C LEU A 224 -36.02 8.39 -13.03
N GLU A 225 -34.98 8.76 -13.77
CA GLU A 225 -34.27 7.86 -14.66
C GLU A 225 -33.42 6.85 -13.86
N GLY A 226 -33.27 5.62 -14.36
CA GLY A 226 -32.62 4.53 -13.63
C GLY A 226 -31.20 4.83 -13.14
N TRP A 227 -30.44 5.65 -13.88
CA TRP A 227 -29.09 6.07 -13.46
C TRP A 227 -29.09 7.01 -12.25
N ARG A 228 -30.16 7.78 -12.04
CA ARG A 228 -30.27 8.67 -10.86
C ARG A 228 -30.51 7.85 -9.61
N TRP A 229 -31.40 6.87 -9.68
CA TRP A 229 -31.62 5.90 -8.61
C TRP A 229 -30.35 5.14 -8.26
N LEU A 230 -29.57 4.78 -9.27
CA LEU A 230 -28.30 4.08 -9.11
C LEU A 230 -27.32 4.89 -8.25
N PHE A 231 -27.06 6.16 -8.58
CA PHE A 231 -26.21 7.02 -7.74
C PHE A 231 -26.84 7.32 -6.37
N LEU A 232 -28.15 7.52 -6.29
CA LEU A 232 -28.81 7.87 -5.02
C LEU A 232 -28.75 6.71 -4.01
N ILE A 233 -29.11 5.50 -4.43
CA ILE A 233 -29.14 4.32 -3.56
C ILE A 233 -27.73 3.93 -3.13
N GLU A 234 -26.78 3.90 -4.07
CA GLU A 234 -25.39 3.60 -3.75
C GLU A 234 -24.78 4.66 -2.82
N GLY A 235 -24.95 5.95 -3.15
CA GLY A 235 -24.47 7.05 -2.32
C GLY A 235 -25.07 7.03 -0.90
N LEU A 236 -26.36 6.71 -0.75
CA LEU A 236 -26.99 6.57 0.56
C LEU A 236 -26.47 5.35 1.33
N CYS A 237 -26.28 4.22 0.66
CA CYS A 237 -25.68 3.03 1.28
C CYS A 237 -24.25 3.32 1.78
N THR A 238 -23.44 3.97 0.96
CA THR A 238 -22.07 4.39 1.32
C THR A 238 -22.09 5.42 2.45
N LEU A 239 -23.05 6.36 2.44
CA LEU A 239 -23.22 7.34 3.51
C LEU A 239 -23.58 6.67 4.85
N LEU A 240 -24.53 5.73 4.85
CA LEU A 240 -24.88 4.95 6.04
C LEU A 240 -23.69 4.16 6.57
N MET A 241 -22.94 3.53 5.66
CA MET A 241 -21.73 2.79 6.03
C MET A 241 -20.62 3.70 6.57
N SER A 242 -20.55 4.97 6.16
CA SER A 242 -19.61 5.94 6.74
C SER A 242 -19.90 6.18 8.23
N PHE A 243 -21.17 6.28 8.62
CA PHE A 243 -21.55 6.42 10.03
C PHE A 243 -21.20 5.16 10.82
N VAL A 244 -21.46 3.97 10.26
CA VAL A 244 -21.07 2.70 10.91
C VAL A 244 -19.55 2.62 11.06
N ALA A 245 -18.79 2.98 10.02
CA ALA A 245 -17.33 2.99 10.04
C ALA A 245 -16.78 3.93 11.11
N PHE A 246 -17.42 5.08 11.36
CA PHE A 246 -17.02 6.01 12.42
C PHE A 246 -17.01 5.38 13.83
N PHE A 247 -17.91 4.43 14.12
CA PHE A 247 -17.96 3.74 15.42
C PHE A 247 -17.17 2.43 15.45
N VAL A 248 -17.05 1.74 14.31
CA VAL A 248 -16.42 0.41 14.26
C VAL A 248 -14.91 0.50 14.04
N LEU A 249 -14.45 1.45 13.22
CA LEU A 249 -13.06 1.53 12.79
C LEU A 249 -12.15 1.87 13.99
N PRO A 250 -11.17 1.00 14.33
CA PRO A 250 -10.37 1.22 15.51
C PRO A 250 -9.27 2.26 15.28
N ASN A 251 -8.85 2.91 16.37
CA ASN A 251 -7.75 3.89 16.44
C ASN A 251 -6.37 3.21 16.30
N PHE A 252 -5.34 3.82 16.87
CA PHE A 252 -4.07 3.16 17.13
C PHE A 252 -4.23 1.96 18.08
N PRO A 253 -3.38 0.92 17.95
CA PRO A 253 -3.41 -0.26 18.83
C PRO A 253 -3.37 0.09 20.33
N GLU A 254 -2.63 1.14 20.70
CA GLU A 254 -2.51 1.66 22.07
C GLU A 254 -3.86 2.15 22.63
N ASN A 255 -4.71 2.73 21.79
CA ASN A 255 -6.00 3.32 22.15
C ASN A 255 -7.18 2.41 21.76
N ALA A 256 -6.93 1.12 21.57
CA ALA A 256 -7.95 0.16 21.20
C ALA A 256 -8.92 -0.13 22.36
N ASN A 257 -10.18 0.31 22.25
CA ASN A 257 -11.19 0.12 23.29
C ASN A 257 -11.85 -1.26 23.28
N PHE A 258 -11.67 -2.04 22.21
CA PHE A 258 -12.27 -3.37 22.05
C PHE A 258 -11.35 -4.52 22.49
N LEU A 259 -10.10 -4.20 22.82
CA LEU A 259 -9.12 -5.14 23.33
C LEU A 259 -9.05 -5.03 24.85
N THR A 260 -8.94 -6.17 25.51
CA THR A 260 -8.63 -6.21 26.94
C THR A 260 -7.23 -5.64 27.20
N PRO A 261 -6.93 -5.14 28.41
CA PRO A 261 -5.59 -4.62 28.72
C PRO A 261 -4.46 -5.62 28.44
N LYS A 262 -4.70 -6.91 28.72
CA LYS A 262 -3.76 -8.01 28.41
C LYS A 262 -3.54 -8.17 26.90
N GLU A 263 -4.61 -8.21 26.11
CA GLU A 263 -4.55 -8.30 24.64
C GLU A 263 -3.82 -7.10 24.02
N LYS A 264 -4.09 -5.89 24.53
CA LYS A 264 -3.48 -4.64 24.08
C LYS A 264 -1.98 -4.63 24.36
N ASN A 265 -1.56 -4.91 25.59
CA ASN A 265 -0.15 -4.93 25.96
C ASN A 265 0.61 -5.99 25.15
N TYR A 266 0.03 -7.18 24.97
CA TYR A 266 0.64 -8.21 24.11
C TYR A 266 0.78 -7.73 22.66
N LEU A 267 -0.24 -7.05 22.09
CA LEU A 267 -0.20 -6.54 20.73
C LEU A 267 0.87 -5.45 20.57
N VAL A 268 0.89 -4.45 21.44
CA VAL A 268 1.86 -3.34 21.38
C VAL A 268 3.29 -3.85 21.52
N THR A 269 3.57 -4.69 22.54
CA THR A 269 4.90 -5.30 22.74
C THR A 269 5.33 -6.16 21.55
N ARG A 270 4.37 -6.81 20.88
CA ARG A 270 4.65 -7.61 19.70
C ARG A 270 4.99 -6.77 18.47
N LEU A 271 4.32 -5.63 18.30
CA LEU A 271 4.55 -4.72 17.18
C LEU A 271 5.85 -3.93 17.39
N SER A 272 6.16 -3.53 18.63
CA SER A 272 7.44 -2.88 18.96
C SER A 272 8.65 -3.79 18.75
N LYS A 273 8.51 -5.11 18.95
CA LYS A 273 9.56 -6.10 18.59
C LYS A 273 9.74 -6.32 17.09
N ASP A 274 8.82 -5.84 16.24
CA ASP A 274 8.90 -5.96 14.78
C ASP A 274 9.63 -4.77 14.14
N ASP A 275 10.39 -3.99 14.92
CA ASP A 275 10.82 -2.63 14.60
C ASP A 275 11.60 -2.54 13.28
N GLY A 276 10.83 -2.26 12.24
CA GLY A 276 11.27 -1.98 10.89
C GLY A 276 10.29 -0.97 10.31
N SER A 277 10.42 0.29 10.76
CA SER A 277 9.89 1.55 10.22
C SER A 277 8.39 1.72 9.91
N LEU A 278 7.59 0.66 9.83
CA LEU A 278 6.17 0.71 9.44
C LEU A 278 5.24 1.16 10.59
N HIS A 279 5.70 1.02 11.83
CA HIS A 279 4.89 1.22 13.04
C HIS A 279 5.24 2.49 13.82
N ASN A 280 6.21 3.29 13.36
CA ASN A 280 6.60 4.49 14.10
C ASN A 280 5.78 5.69 13.60
N PRO A 281 4.75 6.17 14.34
CA PRO A 281 4.00 7.37 13.96
C PRO A 281 4.87 8.62 13.87
N ARG A 282 6.10 8.62 14.44
CA ARG A 282 7.08 9.72 14.28
C ARG A 282 7.77 9.73 12.92
N SER A 283 7.95 8.57 12.27
CA SER A 283 8.56 8.46 10.92
C SER A 283 7.73 9.20 9.85
N HIS A 284 6.41 9.34 10.07
CA HIS A 284 5.52 10.08 9.18
C HIS A 284 5.40 11.58 9.48
N LYS A 285 6.04 12.09 10.56
CA LYS A 285 5.91 13.51 10.96
C LYS A 285 6.90 14.44 10.26
N GLU A 286 8.02 13.93 9.77
CA GLU A 286 9.08 14.74 9.16
C GLU A 286 9.31 14.33 7.71
N PHE A 287 9.16 15.28 6.80
CA PHE A 287 9.43 15.06 5.38
C PHE A 287 10.95 14.94 5.17
N SER A 288 11.43 13.74 4.85
CA SER A 288 12.86 13.49 4.61
C SER A 288 13.28 14.00 3.22
N HIS A 289 13.85 15.20 3.17
CA HIS A 289 14.46 15.77 1.95
C HIS A 289 15.55 14.85 1.38
N ARG A 290 16.31 14.18 2.26
CA ARG A 290 17.31 13.18 1.87
C ARG A 290 16.66 11.98 1.18
N GLY A 291 15.58 11.44 1.75
CA GLY A 291 14.80 10.36 1.16
C GLY A 291 14.25 10.73 -0.22
N LEU A 292 13.73 11.96 -0.38
CA LEU A 292 13.25 12.48 -1.67
C LEU A 292 14.36 12.51 -2.72
N LEU A 293 15.52 13.10 -2.39
CA LEU A 293 16.64 13.21 -3.32
C LEU A 293 17.16 11.82 -3.74
N MET A 294 17.18 10.87 -2.81
CA MET A 294 17.54 9.48 -3.11
C MET A 294 16.53 8.76 -4.00
N SER A 295 15.24 9.07 -3.88
CA SER A 295 14.19 8.53 -4.75
C SER A 295 14.26 9.11 -6.15
N ILE A 296 14.47 10.42 -6.27
CA ILE A 296 14.63 11.12 -7.56
C ILE A 296 15.91 10.67 -8.29
N LYS A 297 16.97 10.29 -7.58
CA LYS A 297 18.20 9.79 -8.23
C LYS A 297 18.14 8.30 -8.60
N ASP A 298 17.13 7.56 -8.16
CA ASP A 298 17.05 6.12 -8.40
C ASP A 298 16.27 5.80 -9.67
N TRP A 299 16.98 5.31 -10.69
CA TRP A 299 16.40 4.93 -11.97
C TRP A 299 15.31 3.84 -11.83
N LYS A 300 15.38 2.99 -10.80
CA LYS A 300 14.38 1.93 -10.55
C LYS A 300 13.01 2.50 -10.19
N VAL A 301 12.98 3.68 -9.57
CA VAL A 301 11.72 4.37 -9.24
C VAL A 301 11.00 4.75 -10.53
N TYR A 302 11.70 5.38 -11.48
CA TYR A 302 11.14 5.74 -12.79
C TYR A 302 10.73 4.52 -13.61
N HIS A 303 11.55 3.47 -13.62
CA HIS A 303 11.18 2.20 -14.27
C HIS A 303 9.83 1.67 -13.74
N ASN A 304 9.68 1.64 -12.42
CA ASN A 304 8.46 1.17 -11.77
C ASN A 304 7.27 2.12 -11.98
N MET A 305 7.50 3.43 -12.11
CA MET A 305 6.47 4.41 -12.49
C MET A 305 5.94 4.16 -13.91
N VAL A 306 6.83 3.90 -14.89
CA VAL A 306 6.44 3.60 -16.28
C VAL A 306 5.66 2.28 -16.35
N SER A 307 6.16 1.24 -15.67
CA SER A 307 5.48 -0.05 -15.56
C SER A 307 4.10 0.09 -14.89
N GLY A 308 4.02 0.88 -13.82
CA GLY A 308 2.79 1.22 -13.10
C GLY A 308 1.76 1.96 -13.96
N ILE A 309 2.16 2.95 -14.75
CA ILE A 309 1.26 3.61 -15.72
C ILE A 309 0.75 2.60 -16.75
N CYS A 310 1.64 1.83 -17.38
CA CYS A 310 1.24 0.92 -18.46
C CYS A 310 0.22 -0.13 -17.97
N GLY A 311 0.49 -0.72 -16.81
CA GLY A 311 -0.44 -1.65 -16.16
C GLY A 311 -1.72 -0.96 -15.66
N GLY A 312 -1.60 0.24 -15.10
CA GLY A 312 -2.72 1.03 -14.62
C GLY A 312 -3.68 1.45 -15.73
N ILE A 313 -3.19 1.72 -16.95
CA ILE A 313 -4.04 2.06 -18.09
C ILE A 313 -4.97 0.88 -18.39
N ALA A 314 -4.44 -0.35 -18.44
CA ALA A 314 -5.23 -1.55 -18.68
C ALA A 314 -6.28 -1.77 -17.55
N LEU A 315 -5.86 -1.59 -16.30
CA LEU A 315 -6.72 -1.71 -15.12
C LEU A 315 -7.92 -0.76 -15.16
N HIS A 316 -7.66 0.54 -15.26
CA HIS A 316 -8.73 1.54 -15.26
C HIS A 316 -9.61 1.43 -16.51
N SER A 317 -9.03 1.06 -17.65
CA SER A 317 -9.76 0.83 -18.91
C SER A 317 -10.80 -0.27 -18.79
N ILE A 318 -10.41 -1.48 -18.35
CA ILE A 318 -11.38 -2.56 -18.20
C ILE A 318 -12.42 -2.22 -17.12
N THR A 319 -12.00 -1.53 -16.07
CA THR A 319 -12.85 -1.19 -14.92
C THR A 319 -13.95 -0.20 -15.28
N LEU A 320 -13.67 0.80 -16.12
CA LEU A 320 -14.65 1.80 -16.55
C LEU A 320 -15.54 1.35 -17.72
N TYR A 321 -15.00 0.53 -18.62
CA TYR A 321 -15.64 0.25 -19.91
C TYR A 321 -16.11 -1.19 -20.10
N LEU A 322 -15.88 -2.13 -19.17
CA LEU A 322 -16.34 -3.51 -19.32
C LEU A 322 -17.84 -3.63 -19.64
N PRO A 323 -18.77 -2.92 -18.95
CA PRO A 323 -20.19 -2.97 -19.32
C PRO A 323 -20.42 -2.50 -20.77
N THR A 324 -19.75 -1.41 -21.17
CA THR A 324 -19.84 -0.84 -22.53
C THR A 324 -19.30 -1.80 -23.58
N LEU A 325 -18.19 -2.50 -23.28
CA LEU A 325 -17.59 -3.50 -24.16
C LEU A 325 -18.51 -4.69 -24.36
N ILE A 326 -19.16 -5.18 -23.30
CA ILE A 326 -20.14 -6.26 -23.42
C ILE A 326 -21.35 -5.79 -24.22
N HIS A 327 -21.85 -4.58 -23.96
CA HIS A 327 -22.96 -4.00 -24.73
C HIS A 327 -22.64 -3.89 -26.23
N SER A 328 -21.41 -3.49 -26.60
CA SER A 328 -21.00 -3.41 -28.01
C SER A 328 -20.91 -4.76 -28.72
N MET A 329 -20.94 -5.88 -28.00
CA MET A 329 -21.08 -7.24 -28.57
C MET A 329 -22.52 -7.55 -29.01
N GLY A 330 -23.47 -6.66 -28.73
CA GLY A 330 -24.89 -6.80 -29.10
C GLY A 330 -25.76 -7.45 -28.02
N PHE A 331 -25.37 -7.35 -26.75
CA PHE A 331 -26.22 -7.68 -25.60
C PHE A 331 -27.05 -6.46 -25.19
N ASN A 332 -28.21 -6.69 -24.58
CA ASN A 332 -29.05 -5.60 -24.04
C ASN A 332 -28.37 -4.93 -22.83
N SER A 333 -28.61 -3.64 -22.59
CA SER A 333 -27.98 -2.85 -21.51
C SER A 333 -28.05 -3.51 -20.14
N MET A 334 -29.21 -4.06 -19.79
CA MET A 334 -29.44 -4.79 -18.54
C MET A 334 -28.65 -6.11 -18.49
N GLN A 335 -28.66 -6.89 -19.59
CA GLN A 335 -27.89 -8.13 -19.69
C GLN A 335 -26.38 -7.86 -19.63
N SER A 336 -25.91 -6.77 -20.25
CA SER A 336 -24.49 -6.39 -20.26
C SER A 336 -23.94 -6.15 -18.87
N GLN A 337 -24.74 -5.56 -17.97
CA GLN A 337 -24.34 -5.35 -16.57
C GLN A 337 -24.22 -6.67 -15.82
N LEU A 338 -25.19 -7.56 -15.94
CA LEU A 338 -25.15 -8.89 -15.31
C LEU A 338 -23.99 -9.75 -15.85
N LEU A 339 -23.68 -9.64 -17.14
CA LEU A 339 -22.57 -10.33 -17.79
C LEU A 339 -21.19 -9.80 -17.39
N THR A 340 -21.09 -8.67 -16.69
CA THR A 340 -19.79 -8.25 -16.10
C THR A 340 -19.40 -9.11 -14.90
N VAL A 341 -20.37 -9.72 -14.22
CA VAL A 341 -20.18 -10.43 -12.95
C VAL A 341 -19.27 -11.66 -13.11
N PRO A 342 -19.49 -12.56 -14.09
CA PRO A 342 -18.67 -13.76 -14.21
C PRO A 342 -17.18 -13.48 -14.53
N PRO A 343 -16.82 -12.57 -15.46
CA PRO A 343 -15.43 -12.17 -15.67
C PRO A 343 -14.74 -11.62 -14.41
N TYR A 344 -15.42 -10.79 -13.61
CA TYR A 344 -14.85 -10.28 -12.36
C TYR A 344 -14.65 -11.38 -11.32
N LEU A 345 -15.64 -12.25 -11.12
CA LEU A 345 -15.53 -13.34 -10.15
C LEU A 345 -14.42 -14.34 -10.53
N PHE A 346 -14.32 -14.67 -11.82
CA PHE A 346 -13.25 -15.51 -12.34
C PHE A 346 -11.88 -14.84 -12.15
N GLY A 347 -11.78 -13.55 -12.46
CA GLY A 347 -10.55 -12.78 -12.25
C GLY A 347 -10.13 -12.71 -10.79
N TRP A 348 -11.09 -12.59 -9.86
CA TRP A 348 -10.84 -12.62 -8.42
C TRP A 348 -10.26 -13.97 -7.97
N ILE A 349 -10.91 -15.08 -8.34
CA ILE A 349 -10.43 -16.44 -8.03
C ILE A 349 -9.02 -16.66 -8.59
N PHE A 350 -8.82 -16.31 -9.87
CA PHE A 350 -7.53 -16.47 -10.54
C PHE A 350 -6.44 -15.63 -9.86
N SER A 351 -6.73 -14.38 -9.51
CA SER A 351 -5.78 -13.50 -8.81
C SER A 351 -5.34 -14.05 -7.45
N LEU A 352 -6.25 -14.66 -6.70
CA LEU A 352 -5.92 -15.33 -5.44
C LEU A 352 -5.03 -16.55 -5.66
N MET A 353 -5.32 -17.37 -6.67
CA MET A 353 -4.49 -18.53 -7.00
C MET A 353 -3.06 -18.13 -7.38
N VAL A 354 -2.91 -17.12 -8.24
CA VAL A 354 -1.59 -16.62 -8.67
C VAL A 354 -0.84 -16.00 -7.49
N ALA A 355 -1.51 -15.20 -6.64
CA ALA A 355 -0.89 -14.59 -5.47
C ALA A 355 -0.38 -15.66 -4.48
N LEU A 356 -1.21 -16.66 -4.15
CA LEU A 356 -0.83 -17.77 -3.28
C LEU A 356 0.33 -18.58 -3.86
N HIS A 357 0.34 -18.80 -5.17
CA HIS A 357 1.43 -19.51 -5.84
C HIS A 357 2.73 -18.68 -5.84
N SER A 358 2.66 -17.38 -6.11
CA SER A 358 3.83 -16.49 -6.12
C SER A 358 4.49 -16.39 -4.74
N ASP A 359 3.70 -16.30 -3.68
CA ASP A 359 4.22 -16.27 -2.31
C ASP A 359 4.86 -17.61 -1.91
N ARG A 360 4.36 -18.75 -2.42
CA ARG A 360 4.97 -20.07 -2.19
C ARG A 360 6.29 -20.25 -2.94
N THR A 361 6.36 -19.84 -4.20
CA THR A 361 7.56 -19.99 -5.03
C THR A 361 8.61 -18.93 -4.75
N LYS A 362 8.25 -17.83 -4.07
CA LYS A 362 9.11 -16.66 -3.83
C LYS A 362 9.73 -16.08 -5.12
N GLU A 363 9.01 -16.23 -6.23
CA GLU A 363 9.35 -15.70 -7.54
C GLU A 363 8.16 -14.85 -7.97
N ARG A 364 8.38 -13.56 -8.20
CA ARG A 364 7.33 -12.57 -8.49
C ARG A 364 7.33 -12.17 -9.96
N SER A 365 8.49 -11.99 -10.59
CA SER A 365 8.50 -11.50 -11.97
C SER A 365 7.83 -12.48 -12.96
N TRP A 366 8.03 -13.79 -12.81
CA TRP A 366 7.43 -14.75 -13.75
C TRP A 366 5.91 -14.82 -13.64
N HIS A 367 5.37 -14.68 -12.43
CA HIS A 367 3.93 -14.60 -12.21
C HIS A 367 3.35 -13.30 -12.76
N ILE A 368 4.08 -12.19 -12.65
CA ILE A 368 3.74 -10.93 -13.31
C ILE A 368 3.70 -11.14 -14.83
N VAL A 369 4.78 -11.63 -15.43
CA VAL A 369 4.87 -11.89 -16.88
C VAL A 369 3.76 -12.81 -17.37
N ALA A 370 3.53 -13.94 -16.71
CA ALA A 370 2.48 -14.88 -17.09
C ALA A 370 1.09 -14.24 -17.01
N SER A 371 0.80 -13.50 -15.94
CA SER A 371 -0.48 -12.79 -15.78
C SER A 371 -0.67 -11.71 -16.86
N THR A 372 0.39 -10.96 -17.17
CA THR A 372 0.35 -9.94 -18.23
C THR A 372 0.13 -10.56 -19.60
N ILE A 373 0.77 -11.71 -19.92
CA ILE A 373 0.55 -12.44 -21.17
C ILE A 373 -0.92 -12.89 -21.29
N VAL A 374 -1.51 -13.41 -20.21
CA VAL A 374 -2.92 -13.77 -20.18
C VAL A 374 -3.82 -12.56 -20.51
N ALA A 375 -3.51 -11.38 -19.95
CA ALA A 375 -4.24 -10.15 -20.29
C ALA A 375 -4.03 -9.73 -21.76
N ILE A 376 -2.80 -9.84 -22.30
CA ILE A 376 -2.48 -9.52 -23.70
C ILE A 376 -3.31 -10.39 -24.65
N VAL A 377 -3.37 -11.70 -24.40
CA VAL A 377 -4.18 -12.64 -25.20
C VAL A 377 -5.65 -12.23 -25.18
N GLY A 378 -6.17 -11.80 -24.03
CA GLY A 378 -7.53 -11.29 -23.92
C GLY A 378 -7.77 -10.01 -24.75
N TYR A 379 -6.89 -9.00 -24.66
CA TYR A 379 -7.04 -7.77 -25.45
C TYR A 379 -6.87 -8.00 -26.95
N ILE A 380 -5.94 -8.87 -27.37
CA ILE A 380 -5.80 -9.28 -28.78
C ILE A 380 -7.05 -10.04 -29.25
N GLY A 381 -7.62 -10.89 -28.40
CA GLY A 381 -8.87 -11.59 -28.68
C GLY A 381 -10.03 -10.61 -28.91
N LEU A 382 -10.19 -9.59 -28.05
CA LEU A 382 -11.20 -8.55 -28.27
C LEU A 382 -11.00 -7.78 -29.58
N ALA A 383 -9.75 -7.57 -30.00
CA ALA A 383 -9.43 -6.84 -31.23
C ALA A 383 -9.65 -7.66 -32.51
N THR A 384 -9.37 -8.97 -32.47
CA THR A 384 -9.31 -9.82 -33.68
C THR A 384 -10.52 -10.72 -33.87
N LEU A 385 -11.15 -11.18 -32.80
CA LEU A 385 -12.23 -12.17 -32.88
C LEU A 385 -13.55 -11.51 -33.31
N GLU A 386 -14.34 -12.22 -34.12
CA GLU A 386 -15.63 -11.74 -34.59
C GLU A 386 -16.82 -12.33 -33.83
N SER A 387 -16.68 -13.58 -33.36
CA SER A 387 -17.72 -14.29 -32.60
C SER A 387 -18.01 -13.62 -31.25
N LYS A 388 -19.31 -13.42 -30.96
CA LYS A 388 -19.78 -12.84 -29.68
C LYS A 388 -19.28 -13.61 -28.47
N VAL A 389 -19.36 -14.94 -28.52
CA VAL A 389 -18.91 -15.83 -27.43
C VAL A 389 -17.40 -15.71 -27.23
N ALA A 390 -16.64 -15.66 -28.33
CA ALA A 390 -15.19 -15.57 -28.27
C ALA A 390 -14.72 -14.23 -27.66
N LYS A 391 -15.35 -13.12 -28.05
CA LYS A 391 -15.13 -11.80 -27.41
C LYS A 391 -15.48 -11.78 -25.93
N TYR A 392 -16.59 -12.43 -25.55
CA TYR A 392 -16.97 -12.52 -24.15
C TYR A 392 -15.95 -13.34 -23.36
N ILE A 393 -15.48 -14.48 -23.86
CA ILE A 393 -14.40 -15.26 -23.25
C ILE A 393 -13.11 -14.43 -23.12
N SER A 394 -12.80 -13.58 -24.10
CA SER A 394 -11.65 -12.65 -24.00
C SER A 394 -11.70 -11.75 -22.77
N THR A 395 -12.90 -11.35 -22.31
CA THR A 395 -13.04 -10.53 -21.09
C THR A 395 -12.58 -11.27 -19.82
N PHE A 396 -12.73 -12.60 -19.75
CA PHE A 396 -12.23 -13.42 -18.63
C PHE A 396 -10.70 -13.42 -18.58
N PHE A 397 -10.04 -13.51 -19.74
CA PHE A 397 -8.59 -13.44 -19.80
C PHE A 397 -8.07 -12.06 -19.41
N ILE A 398 -8.74 -10.99 -19.83
CA ILE A 398 -8.39 -9.62 -19.45
C ILE A 398 -8.52 -9.43 -17.94
N THR A 399 -9.69 -9.73 -17.36
CA THR A 399 -9.91 -9.53 -15.93
C THR A 399 -8.94 -10.37 -15.10
N SER A 400 -8.74 -11.64 -15.45
CA SER A 400 -7.79 -12.51 -14.75
C SER A 400 -6.35 -12.01 -14.80
N GLY A 401 -5.86 -11.64 -15.98
CA GLY A 401 -4.48 -11.19 -16.13
C GLY A 401 -4.22 -9.85 -15.45
N VAL A 402 -5.09 -8.86 -15.67
CA VAL A 402 -4.92 -7.50 -15.16
C VAL A 402 -5.03 -7.45 -13.63
N TRP A 403 -6.04 -8.11 -13.04
CA TRP A 403 -6.23 -8.11 -11.59
C TRP A 403 -5.20 -8.95 -10.83
N SER A 404 -4.56 -9.93 -11.48
CA SER A 404 -3.43 -10.67 -10.89
C SER A 404 -2.13 -9.89 -10.93
N MET A 405 -1.90 -9.16 -12.04
CA MET A 405 -0.65 -8.44 -12.27
C MET A 405 -0.43 -7.29 -11.27
N ILE A 406 -1.45 -6.47 -11.00
CA ILE A 406 -1.29 -5.22 -10.25
C ILE A 406 -0.82 -5.44 -8.79
N PRO A 407 -1.44 -6.33 -8.00
CA PRO A 407 -0.97 -6.60 -6.63
C PRO A 407 0.45 -7.18 -6.60
N LEU A 408 0.81 -8.02 -7.57
CA LEU A 408 2.14 -8.60 -7.68
C LEU A 408 3.19 -7.54 -7.99
N ILE A 409 2.91 -6.64 -8.95
CA ILE A 409 3.77 -5.51 -9.28
C ILE A 409 4.00 -4.64 -8.05
N LEU A 410 2.93 -4.27 -7.33
CA LEU A 410 3.04 -3.46 -6.12
C LEU A 410 3.85 -4.17 -5.04
N ALA A 411 3.60 -5.47 -4.82
CA ALA A 411 4.35 -6.26 -3.86
C ALA A 411 5.84 -6.36 -4.25
N TRP A 412 6.16 -6.46 -5.54
CA TRP A 412 7.53 -6.47 -6.02
C TRP A 412 8.23 -5.13 -5.81
N PHE A 413 7.54 -4.01 -6.07
CA PHE A 413 8.05 -2.67 -5.79
C PHE A 413 8.39 -2.44 -4.31
N LEU A 414 7.55 -2.96 -3.40
CA LEU A 414 7.79 -2.89 -1.97
C LEU A 414 9.09 -3.61 -1.56
N ASN A 415 9.48 -4.66 -2.27
CA ASN A 415 10.72 -5.39 -2.03
C ASN A 415 11.93 -4.67 -2.61
N ILE A 416 11.81 -4.11 -3.82
CA ILE A 416 12.90 -3.42 -4.51
C ILE A 416 13.38 -2.20 -3.71
N HIS A 417 12.46 -1.43 -3.13
CA HIS A 417 12.80 -0.20 -2.41
C HIS A 417 12.95 -0.40 -0.90
N SER A 418 13.44 -1.56 -0.45
CA SER A 418 13.42 -1.90 0.98
C SER A 418 14.24 -0.99 1.89
N TYR A 419 15.26 -0.27 1.38
CA TYR A 419 16.18 0.55 2.18
C TYR A 419 16.80 1.72 1.39
N PRO A 420 17.07 2.89 1.99
CA PRO A 420 16.66 3.35 3.33
C PRO A 420 15.14 3.57 3.47
N HIS A 421 14.62 3.53 4.70
CA HIS A 421 13.18 3.58 4.98
C HIS A 421 12.49 4.87 4.49
N ASP A 422 13.15 6.02 4.64
CA ASP A 422 12.63 7.30 4.14
C ASP A 422 12.44 7.30 2.63
N LYS A 423 13.43 6.77 1.91
CA LYS A 423 13.39 6.62 0.45
C LYS A 423 12.24 5.71 0.05
N ARG A 424 12.05 4.59 0.76
CA ARG A 424 11.01 3.60 0.47
C ARG A 424 9.62 4.23 0.43
N SER A 425 9.22 4.93 1.48
CA SER A 425 7.89 5.52 1.60
C SER A 425 7.63 6.56 0.50
N ILE A 426 8.63 7.40 0.21
CA ILE A 426 8.53 8.42 -0.84
C ILE A 426 8.48 7.78 -2.23
N ALA A 427 9.32 6.79 -2.51
CA ALA A 427 9.33 6.08 -3.79
C ALA A 427 7.99 5.39 -4.07
N ILE A 428 7.41 4.73 -3.05
CA ILE A 428 6.08 4.10 -3.17
C ILE A 428 5.02 5.14 -3.48
N ALA A 429 5.01 6.27 -2.76
CA ALA A 429 4.06 7.35 -3.00
C ALA A 429 4.18 7.89 -4.45
N MET A 430 5.40 8.15 -4.93
CA MET A 430 5.65 8.58 -6.31
C MET A 430 5.14 7.57 -7.34
N ILE A 431 5.42 6.28 -7.14
CA ILE A 431 4.99 5.23 -8.06
C ILE A 431 3.47 5.12 -8.10
N ILE A 432 2.80 5.13 -6.95
CA ILE A 432 1.34 5.00 -6.87
C ILE A 432 0.67 6.24 -7.49
N THR A 433 1.10 7.45 -7.15
CA THR A 433 0.53 8.69 -7.70
C THR A 433 0.66 8.74 -9.22
N VAL A 434 1.83 8.38 -9.75
CA VAL A 434 2.02 8.33 -11.20
C VAL A 434 1.25 7.19 -11.85
N SER A 435 1.08 6.05 -11.16
CA SER A 435 0.19 4.98 -11.62
C SER A 435 -1.28 5.44 -11.66
N ASN A 436 -1.74 6.28 -10.73
CA ASN A 436 -3.11 6.82 -10.74
C ASN A 436 -3.36 7.80 -11.90
N CYS A 437 -2.33 8.46 -12.43
CA CYS A 437 -2.44 9.24 -13.66
C CYS A 437 -2.89 8.40 -14.87
N SER A 438 -2.68 7.08 -14.83
CA SER A 438 -3.21 6.18 -15.87
C SER A 438 -4.73 6.23 -15.99
N GLY A 439 -5.45 6.55 -14.91
CA GLY A 439 -6.91 6.70 -14.92
C GLY A 439 -7.36 7.87 -15.80
N ILE A 440 -6.58 8.96 -15.85
CA ILE A 440 -6.84 10.11 -16.74
C ILE A 440 -6.74 9.65 -18.20
N ILE A 441 -5.67 8.92 -18.54
CA ILE A 441 -5.45 8.41 -19.90
C ILE A 441 -6.53 7.39 -20.26
N ALA A 442 -6.78 6.41 -19.39
CA ALA A 442 -7.77 5.35 -19.60
C ALA A 442 -9.18 5.92 -19.83
N SER A 443 -9.54 7.00 -19.14
CA SER A 443 -10.81 7.70 -19.30
C SER A 443 -11.05 8.30 -20.70
N MET A 444 -10.00 8.48 -21.51
CA MET A 444 -10.09 9.01 -22.87
C MET A 444 -10.01 7.91 -23.95
N LEU A 445 -9.74 6.65 -23.58
CA LEU A 445 -9.31 5.64 -24.54
C LEU A 445 -10.43 5.02 -25.38
N TYR A 446 -11.61 4.79 -24.80
CA TYR A 446 -12.73 4.15 -25.49
C TYR A 446 -13.69 5.18 -26.07
N GLN A 447 -13.31 5.69 -27.24
CA GLN A 447 -14.10 6.66 -27.97
C GLN A 447 -15.18 5.99 -28.83
N PRO A 448 -16.42 6.52 -28.89
CA PRO A 448 -17.51 5.93 -29.68
C PRO A 448 -17.16 5.78 -31.17
N LYS A 449 -16.32 6.65 -31.72
CA LYS A 449 -15.86 6.62 -33.12
C LYS A 449 -15.09 5.35 -33.50
N ASP A 450 -14.46 4.69 -32.52
CA ASP A 450 -13.68 3.47 -32.72
C ASP A 450 -14.52 2.20 -32.39
N GLY A 451 -15.77 2.37 -31.98
CA GLY A 451 -16.73 1.29 -31.75
C GLY A 451 -17.25 0.66 -33.05
N PRO A 452 -17.91 -0.51 -32.99
CA PRO A 452 -18.19 -1.32 -31.80
C PRO A 452 -17.05 -2.27 -31.42
N ARG A 453 -16.02 -2.41 -32.27
CA ARG A 453 -14.90 -3.34 -32.04
C ARG A 453 -13.77 -2.75 -31.19
N PHE A 454 -13.60 -1.44 -31.16
CA PHE A 454 -12.56 -0.73 -30.39
C PHE A 454 -11.14 -1.28 -30.64
N VAL A 455 -10.85 -1.68 -31.89
CA VAL A 455 -9.61 -2.35 -32.29
C VAL A 455 -8.39 -1.52 -31.92
N LYS A 456 -8.39 -0.23 -32.24
CA LYS A 456 -7.25 0.67 -31.97
C LYS A 456 -6.92 0.72 -30.48
N THR A 457 -7.94 0.88 -29.64
CA THR A 457 -7.79 0.95 -28.18
C THR A 457 -7.31 -0.38 -27.59
N ASN A 458 -7.90 -1.50 -28.02
CA ASN A 458 -7.52 -2.82 -27.54
C ASN A 458 -6.08 -3.19 -27.93
N VAL A 459 -5.67 -2.86 -29.16
CA VAL A 459 -4.28 -3.06 -29.62
C VAL A 459 -3.32 -2.16 -28.85
N LEU A 460 -3.66 -0.89 -28.64
CA LEU A 460 -2.84 0.03 -27.84
C LEU A 460 -2.60 -0.51 -26.43
N ILE A 461 -3.65 -0.97 -25.74
CA ILE A 461 -3.53 -1.55 -24.39
C ILE A 461 -2.68 -2.83 -24.44
N ALA A 462 -2.88 -3.71 -25.42
CA ALA A 462 -2.05 -4.90 -25.60
C ALA A 462 -0.56 -4.55 -25.81
N SER A 463 -0.26 -3.50 -26.58
CA SER A 463 1.11 -3.01 -26.78
C SER A 463 1.72 -2.46 -25.49
N LEU A 464 0.96 -1.70 -24.69
CA LEU A 464 1.41 -1.20 -23.39
C LEU A 464 1.66 -2.33 -22.37
N LEU A 465 0.82 -3.36 -22.38
CA LEU A 465 1.04 -4.56 -21.57
C LEU A 465 2.27 -5.35 -22.05
N THR A 466 2.51 -5.40 -23.37
CA THR A 466 3.73 -6.02 -23.93
C THR A 466 4.97 -5.24 -23.49
N LEU A 467 4.92 -3.90 -23.49
CA LEU A 467 5.98 -3.07 -22.91
C LEU A 467 6.18 -3.37 -21.42
N THR A 468 5.10 -3.59 -20.67
CA THR A 468 5.17 -4.00 -19.25
C THR A 468 5.91 -5.32 -19.08
N VAL A 469 5.67 -6.32 -19.94
CA VAL A 469 6.42 -7.60 -19.93
C VAL A 469 7.92 -7.36 -20.16
N ILE A 470 8.27 -6.55 -21.17
CA ILE A 470 9.67 -6.23 -21.49
C ILE A 470 10.33 -5.54 -20.30
N LEU A 471 9.65 -4.57 -19.68
CA LEU A 471 10.14 -3.85 -18.52
C LEU A 471 10.36 -4.80 -17.31
N VAL A 472 9.41 -5.69 -17.03
CA VAL A 472 9.52 -6.67 -15.94
C VAL A 472 10.69 -7.64 -16.17
N ILE A 473 10.87 -8.15 -17.39
CA ILE A 473 12.00 -9.03 -17.72
C ILE A 473 13.32 -8.28 -17.58
N PHE A 474 13.40 -7.05 -18.10
CA PHE A 474 14.58 -6.21 -17.96
C PHE A 474 14.94 -5.97 -16.49
N MET A 475 13.94 -5.62 -15.67
CA MET A 475 14.14 -5.39 -14.24
C MET A 475 14.59 -6.67 -13.52
N ARG A 476 14.03 -7.84 -13.86
CA ARG A 476 14.48 -9.13 -13.34
C ARG A 476 15.97 -9.35 -13.63
N PHE A 477 16.41 -9.14 -14.87
CA PHE A 477 17.82 -9.30 -15.25
C PHE A 477 18.74 -8.34 -14.48
N MET A 478 18.33 -7.08 -14.33
CA MET A 478 19.10 -6.09 -13.58
C MET A 478 19.20 -6.45 -12.09
N LEU A 479 18.10 -6.88 -11.47
CA LEU A 479 18.09 -7.32 -10.08
C LEU A 479 18.91 -8.61 -9.87
N HIS A 480 18.87 -9.53 -10.83
CA HIS A 480 19.69 -10.74 -10.79
C HIS A 480 21.19 -10.39 -10.82
N ARG A 481 21.60 -9.52 -11.75
CA ARG A 481 22.98 -9.03 -11.84
C ARG A 481 23.43 -8.29 -10.57
N GLU A 482 22.55 -7.51 -9.95
CA GLU A 482 22.84 -6.86 -8.66
C GLU A 482 22.98 -7.89 -7.53
N ASN A 483 22.11 -8.89 -7.46
CA ASN A 483 22.21 -9.98 -6.49
C ASN A 483 23.53 -10.74 -6.64
N GLU A 484 23.96 -11.05 -7.87
CA GLU A 484 25.26 -11.70 -8.13
C GLU A 484 26.44 -10.83 -7.69
N LYS A 485 26.40 -9.53 -7.99
CA LYS A 485 27.44 -8.59 -7.54
C LYS A 485 27.52 -8.54 -6.01
N MET A 486 26.38 -8.51 -5.32
CA MET A 486 26.33 -8.54 -3.85
C MET A 486 26.88 -9.86 -3.29
N ASN A 487 26.54 -11.01 -3.90
CA ASN A 487 27.11 -12.29 -3.51
C ASN A 487 28.64 -12.32 -3.70
N SER A 488 29.15 -11.74 -4.79
CA SER A 488 30.59 -11.67 -5.04
C SER A 488 31.34 -10.80 -4.02
N LEU A 489 30.72 -9.70 -3.57
CA LEU A 489 31.28 -8.79 -2.56
C LEU A 489 31.24 -9.42 -1.16
N ALA A 490 30.15 -10.12 -0.81
CA ALA A 490 30.06 -10.88 0.43
C ALA A 490 31.11 -11.99 0.48
N ALA A 491 31.27 -12.76 -0.59
CA ALA A 491 32.30 -13.81 -0.68
C ALA A 491 33.73 -13.25 -0.54
N LYS A 492 34.01 -12.05 -1.10
CA LYS A 492 35.30 -11.36 -0.93
C LYS A 492 35.53 -10.87 0.50
N ASN A 493 34.50 -10.35 1.16
CA ASN A 493 34.61 -9.92 2.55
C ASN A 493 34.82 -11.10 3.50
N ASP A 494 34.15 -12.24 3.25
CA ASP A 494 34.35 -13.46 4.03
C ASP A 494 35.78 -14.00 3.85
N THR A 495 36.29 -14.08 2.62
CA THR A 495 37.70 -14.49 2.38
C THR A 495 38.72 -13.52 3.00
N THR A 496 38.49 -12.20 2.90
CA THR A 496 39.38 -11.20 3.54
C THR A 496 39.31 -11.29 5.07
N SER A 497 38.16 -11.65 5.65
CA SER A 497 38.01 -11.84 7.09
C SER A 497 38.71 -13.10 7.60
N ILE A 498 38.70 -14.18 6.80
CA ILE A 498 39.41 -15.44 7.06
C ILE A 498 40.93 -15.22 6.95
N ASP A 499 41.41 -14.54 5.91
CA ASP A 499 42.84 -14.18 5.79
C ASP A 499 43.31 -13.26 6.93
N LYS A 500 42.45 -12.35 7.42
CA LYS A 500 42.74 -11.50 8.59
C LYS A 500 42.70 -12.28 9.91
N SER A 501 41.89 -13.33 10.04
CA SER A 501 41.90 -14.19 11.22
C SER A 501 43.10 -15.12 11.24
N ASP A 502 43.50 -15.65 10.08
CA ASP A 502 44.66 -16.53 9.93
C ASP A 502 46.00 -15.78 10.03
N SER A 503 46.07 -14.52 9.58
CA SER A 503 47.22 -13.65 9.86
C SER A 503 47.29 -13.21 11.32
N ARG A 504 46.15 -12.97 11.99
CA ARG A 504 46.13 -12.69 13.44
C ARG A 504 46.51 -13.90 14.28
N THR A 505 46.21 -15.14 13.89
CA THR A 505 46.68 -16.33 14.63
C THR A 505 48.18 -16.58 14.44
N VAL A 506 48.76 -16.16 13.31
CA VAL A 506 50.22 -16.19 13.10
C VAL A 506 50.95 -15.04 13.81
N ASP A 507 50.33 -13.87 13.92
CA ASP A 507 50.93 -12.70 14.60
C ASP A 507 50.79 -12.72 16.13
N VAL A 508 49.84 -13.49 16.70
CA VAL A 508 49.73 -13.65 18.17
C VAL A 508 50.92 -14.44 18.77
N GLU A 509 51.67 -15.19 17.96
CA GLU A 509 52.94 -15.80 18.41
C GLU A 509 54.16 -14.87 18.30
N LYS A 510 54.03 -13.69 17.66
CA LYS A 510 55.15 -12.75 17.46
C LYS A 510 54.75 -11.27 17.47
N THR A 511 54.05 -10.78 18.50
CA THR A 511 54.13 -9.33 18.79
C THR A 511 53.82 -8.99 20.26
N VAL A 512 54.83 -9.11 21.11
CA VAL A 512 54.99 -8.24 22.28
C VAL A 512 55.91 -7.10 21.84
N LYS A 513 55.40 -5.86 21.93
CA LYS A 513 56.03 -4.55 21.62
C LYS A 513 55.89 -4.08 20.16
N ILE A 514 55.05 -3.08 19.95
CA ILE A 514 55.43 -1.65 19.74
C ILE A 514 54.14 -0.94 19.32
N GLN A 515 53.63 -0.08 20.20
CA GLN A 515 52.58 0.89 19.92
C GLN A 515 53.27 2.19 19.56
N THR A 516 53.01 2.76 18.38
CA THR A 516 52.77 4.21 18.15
C THR A 516 52.69 4.54 16.66
N HIS A 517 51.71 5.39 16.34
CA HIS A 517 51.59 6.24 15.14
C HIS A 517 51.19 5.56 13.82
N ASP A 518 49.87 5.40 13.60
CA ASP A 518 49.22 5.65 12.29
C ASP A 518 47.67 5.57 12.37
N GLU A 519 47.06 6.21 13.37
CA GLU A 519 45.59 6.14 13.56
C GLU A 519 44.79 7.12 12.68
N MET A 520 45.40 8.12 12.05
CA MET A 520 44.65 9.13 11.28
C MET A 520 44.42 8.80 9.79
N ASP A 521 45.27 7.98 9.16
CA ASP A 521 45.12 7.63 7.74
C ASP A 521 44.25 6.39 7.52
N VAL A 522 44.09 5.55 8.55
CA VAL A 522 43.14 4.43 8.55
C VAL A 522 41.72 4.94 8.71
N GLU A 523 41.50 5.93 9.59
CA GLU A 523 40.17 6.50 9.82
C GLU A 523 39.65 7.23 8.58
N LYS A 524 40.52 7.92 7.81
CA LYS A 524 40.15 8.56 6.55
C LYS A 524 39.81 7.57 5.43
N ARG A 525 40.55 6.46 5.33
CA ARG A 525 40.26 5.40 4.34
C ARG A 525 39.04 4.55 4.73
N GLU A 526 38.78 4.36 6.02
CA GLU A 526 37.54 3.75 6.51
C GLU A 526 36.33 4.67 6.34
N HIS A 527 36.51 5.99 6.46
CA HIS A 527 35.45 6.97 6.22
C HIS A 527 35.09 7.09 4.72
N GLU A 528 36.07 7.03 3.82
CA GLU A 528 35.82 7.00 2.35
C GLU A 528 35.25 5.65 1.87
N ALA A 529 35.66 4.53 2.48
CA ALA A 529 35.06 3.21 2.23
C ALA A 529 33.63 3.11 2.78
N SER A 530 33.34 3.76 3.91
CA SER A 530 32.01 3.89 4.52
C SER A 530 31.05 4.75 3.68
N GLU A 531 31.55 5.82 3.04
CA GLU A 531 30.71 6.67 2.18
C GLU A 531 30.33 6.00 0.85
N HIS A 532 31.17 5.12 0.30
CA HIS A 532 30.80 4.29 -0.87
C HIS A 532 30.00 3.03 -0.48
N ALA A 533 30.15 2.53 0.75
CA ALA A 533 29.29 1.53 1.36
C ALA A 533 28.05 2.19 1.97
N SER A 534 27.25 2.89 1.16
CA SER A 534 25.95 3.40 1.58
C SER A 534 24.97 2.25 1.89
N GLY A 535 25.09 1.73 3.12
CA GLY A 535 24.04 1.15 3.95
C GLY A 535 23.20 0.04 3.32
N ARG A 536 23.79 -1.11 3.01
CA ARG A 536 23.01 -2.35 2.87
C ARG A 536 23.68 -3.49 3.60
N ASP A 537 22.96 -4.01 4.58
CA ASP A 537 23.26 -5.27 5.26
C ASP A 537 23.44 -6.39 4.20
N PRO A 538 24.56 -7.14 4.20
CA PRO A 538 24.83 -8.21 3.23
C PRO A 538 23.75 -9.33 3.22
N GLN A 539 22.82 -9.34 4.16
CA GLN A 539 21.67 -10.27 4.18
C GLN A 539 20.50 -9.85 3.26
N PHE A 540 20.50 -8.64 2.67
CA PHE A 540 19.37 -8.16 1.86
C PHE A 540 19.45 -8.63 0.39
N ARG A 541 18.72 -9.70 0.05
CA ARG A 541 18.56 -10.19 -1.33
C ARG A 541 17.28 -9.64 -1.97
N TYR A 542 17.35 -9.26 -3.24
CA TYR A 542 16.13 -8.96 -4.00
C TYR A 542 15.38 -10.26 -4.32
N ILE A 543 14.08 -10.25 -4.08
CA ILE A 543 13.15 -11.26 -4.58
C ILE A 543 12.94 -10.98 -6.07
N LEU A 544 13.23 -11.99 -6.91
CA LEU A 544 13.21 -11.87 -8.36
C LEU A 544 11.80 -11.84 -8.94
#